data_AF-A0A7W6N9F3-F1
#
_entry.id   AF-A0A7W6N9F3-F1
#
_cell.length_a   1.000
_cell.length_b   1.000
_cell.length_c   1.000
_cell.angle_alpha   90.00
_cell.angle_beta   90.00
_cell.angle_gamma   90.00
#
_symmetry.space_group_name_H-M   'P 1'
#
loop_
_entity.id
_entity.type
_entity.pdbx_description
1 polymer ?
#
loop_
_entity_poly.entity_id
_entity_poly.type
_entity_poly.pdbx_seq_one_letter_code
_entity_poly.pdbx_strand_id
1 'polypeptide(L)'
;MPDPQSYPAANPTYERRLVVFIDFLGFKEIVERTTHDPDYLGEILRAMDVLGEIGMEPEIFGSQRLTQFSDSIVLSYRIDEESAVFWLLSQISLAVIGLVERGFLIRGAVTVGDLYHHDRHVVGPAMVRAYEMESKKAKHPRVIIDPEVVRVARQSHAIGHAPDEEEEYVRAFITKDLDGLFFLDYVSWKSVIEVAGGNDKRYPKYLEKLARLIEQGLQHDNAGVAEKYLWLHRQYVDALDLIRTLPADNGYRLENPENCTAIEAMPDMDELAETTKERVAAARKSKWAIFRHLVRSWFRRWLPTARRPDDGQSP
;
A
#
# COMPACT_ATOMS: atom_id res chain seq x y z
N MET A 1 18.48 29.79 -18.44
CA MET A 1 17.68 30.36 -17.33
C MET A 1 16.60 29.36 -17.02
N PRO A 2 16.35 28.96 -15.76
CA PRO A 2 15.14 28.22 -15.44
C PRO A 2 13.92 29.07 -15.85
N ASP A 3 12.86 28.42 -16.33
CA ASP A 3 11.61 29.06 -16.73
C ASP A 3 11.09 29.93 -15.56
N PRO A 4 10.80 31.22 -15.75
CA PRO A 4 10.21 32.08 -14.72
C PRO A 4 8.92 31.52 -14.09
N GLN A 5 8.21 30.62 -14.79
CA GLN A 5 7.02 29.93 -14.25
C GLN A 5 7.37 28.79 -13.28
N SER A 6 8.64 28.42 -13.13
CA SER A 6 9.10 27.36 -12.21
C SER A 6 9.28 27.80 -10.75
N TYR A 7 9.03 29.07 -10.45
CA TYR A 7 9.13 29.63 -9.10
C TYR A 7 7.75 29.92 -8.50
N PRO A 8 7.53 29.64 -7.19
CA PRO A 8 6.29 29.96 -6.50
C PRO A 8 5.89 31.43 -6.66
N ALA A 9 4.59 31.69 -6.64
CA ALA A 9 4.06 33.05 -6.46
C ALA A 9 4.64 33.69 -5.18
N ALA A 10 4.73 35.02 -5.14
CA ALA A 10 5.34 35.76 -4.03
C ALA A 10 4.72 35.47 -2.66
N ASN A 11 3.44 35.07 -2.62
CA ASN A 11 2.72 34.62 -1.43
C ASN A 11 1.97 33.31 -1.75
N PRO A 12 2.61 32.14 -1.63
CA PRO A 12 1.96 30.86 -1.88
C PRO A 12 0.96 30.54 -0.76
N THR A 13 -0.19 29.98 -1.12
CA THR A 13 -1.22 29.52 -0.18
C THR A 13 -1.39 28.01 -0.29
N TYR A 14 -1.78 27.38 0.82
CA TYR A 14 -2.23 25.99 0.75
C TYR A 14 -3.56 25.88 0.01
N GLU A 15 -3.73 24.79 -0.71
CA GLU A 15 -5.02 24.35 -1.25
C GLU A 15 -5.47 23.11 -0.51
N ARG A 16 -6.77 22.87 -0.45
CA ARG A 16 -7.28 21.61 0.09
C ARG A 16 -7.22 20.56 -1.02
N ARG A 17 -6.42 19.52 -0.82
CA ARG A 17 -6.08 18.55 -1.85
C ARG A 17 -6.30 17.13 -1.35
N LEU A 18 -6.69 16.26 -2.26
CA LEU A 18 -6.53 14.82 -2.17
C LEU A 18 -5.05 14.51 -2.36
N VAL A 19 -4.45 13.74 -1.46
CA VAL A 19 -3.01 13.48 -1.41
C VAL A 19 -2.75 12.00 -1.31
N VAL A 20 -1.92 11.51 -2.20
CA VAL A 20 -1.41 10.14 -2.25
C VAL A 20 0.06 10.17 -1.93
N PHE A 21 0.49 9.29 -1.04
CA PHE A 21 1.90 8.95 -0.86
C PHE A 21 2.06 7.45 -1.04
N ILE A 22 2.89 7.05 -2.00
CA ILE A 22 3.17 5.64 -2.32
C ILE A 22 4.69 5.42 -2.27
N ASP A 23 5.08 4.22 -1.86
CA ASP A 23 6.47 3.80 -1.65
C ASP A 23 6.66 2.34 -2.11
N PHE A 24 7.76 2.03 -2.79
CA PHE A 24 8.11 0.65 -3.12
C PHE A 24 8.45 -0.16 -1.86
N LEU A 25 7.88 -1.35 -1.76
CA LEU A 25 8.19 -2.25 -0.67
C LEU A 25 9.54 -2.93 -0.92
N GLY A 26 10.45 -2.85 0.05
CA GLY A 26 11.74 -3.57 -0.03
C GLY A 26 12.75 -2.94 -0.99
N PHE A 27 12.61 -1.65 -1.30
CA PHE A 27 13.44 -0.97 -2.31
C PHE A 27 14.94 -1.11 -2.10
N LYS A 28 15.41 -1.16 -0.84
CA LYS A 28 16.82 -1.43 -0.54
C LYS A 28 17.32 -2.76 -1.13
N GLU A 29 16.54 -3.83 -0.97
CA GLU A 29 16.90 -5.16 -1.50
C GLU A 29 16.77 -5.20 -3.03
N ILE A 30 15.79 -4.48 -3.58
CA ILE A 30 15.63 -4.28 -5.03
C ILE A 30 16.89 -3.62 -5.61
N VAL A 31 17.35 -2.51 -5.04
CA VAL A 31 18.55 -1.78 -5.50
C VAL A 31 19.80 -2.66 -5.38
N GLU A 32 19.97 -3.37 -4.27
CA GLU A 32 21.10 -4.31 -4.11
C GLU A 32 21.11 -5.40 -5.19
N ARG A 33 19.92 -5.88 -5.60
CA ARG A 33 19.85 -6.84 -6.71
C ARG A 33 20.29 -6.21 -8.03
N THR A 34 19.96 -4.95 -8.29
CA THR A 34 20.36 -4.28 -9.55
C THR A 34 21.88 -4.15 -9.74
N THR A 35 22.67 -4.22 -8.66
CA THR A 35 24.15 -4.15 -8.77
C THR A 35 24.74 -5.47 -9.29
N HIS A 36 23.95 -6.55 -9.32
CA HIS A 36 24.36 -7.88 -9.73
C HIS A 36 23.59 -8.41 -10.95
N ASP A 37 22.45 -7.79 -11.28
CA ASP A 37 21.53 -8.18 -12.35
C ASP A 37 21.12 -6.92 -13.16
N PRO A 38 21.85 -6.60 -14.26
CA PRO A 38 21.57 -5.42 -15.07
C PRO A 38 20.19 -5.41 -15.73
N ASP A 39 19.64 -6.59 -16.05
CA ASP A 39 18.30 -6.70 -16.63
C ASP A 39 17.23 -6.28 -15.60
N TYR A 40 17.48 -6.59 -14.33
CA TYR A 40 16.62 -6.17 -13.22
C TYR A 40 16.58 -4.65 -13.02
N LEU A 41 17.67 -3.92 -13.32
CA LEU A 41 17.65 -2.45 -13.34
C LEU A 41 16.61 -1.94 -14.35
N GLY A 42 16.58 -2.54 -15.55
CA GLY A 42 15.56 -2.20 -16.55
C GLY A 42 14.13 -2.52 -16.07
N GLU A 43 13.95 -3.60 -15.31
CA GLU A 43 12.64 -3.96 -14.76
C GLU A 43 12.14 -2.96 -13.72
N ILE A 44 12.99 -2.55 -12.77
CA ILE A 44 12.59 -1.56 -11.75
C ILE A 44 12.36 -0.18 -12.38
N LEU A 45 13.15 0.23 -13.38
CA LEU A 45 12.90 1.51 -14.06
C LEU A 45 11.52 1.52 -14.74
N ARG A 46 11.16 0.45 -15.45
CA ARG A 46 9.80 0.31 -16.03
C ARG A 46 8.70 0.28 -14.97
N ALA A 47 8.97 -0.26 -13.79
CA ALA A 47 8.03 -0.24 -12.67
C ALA A 47 7.90 1.17 -12.08
N MET A 48 8.99 1.92 -11.98
CA MET A 48 8.99 3.32 -11.57
C MET A 48 8.23 4.19 -12.59
N ASP A 49 8.35 3.92 -13.89
CA ASP A 49 7.58 4.58 -14.94
C ASP A 49 6.07 4.35 -14.76
N VAL A 50 5.63 3.12 -14.44
CA VAL A 50 4.21 2.82 -14.14
C VAL A 50 3.65 3.72 -13.02
N LEU A 51 4.44 4.03 -12.00
CA LEU A 51 4.02 5.00 -10.95
C LEU A 51 4.10 6.44 -11.44
N GLY A 52 5.17 6.81 -12.14
CA GLY A 52 5.40 8.16 -12.66
C GLY A 52 4.38 8.60 -13.71
N GLU A 53 3.71 7.64 -14.35
CA GLU A 53 2.67 7.85 -15.36
C GLU A 53 1.24 7.87 -14.76
N ILE A 54 1.07 7.66 -13.45
CA ILE A 54 -0.24 7.78 -12.79
C ILE A 54 -0.77 9.21 -12.98
N GLY A 55 -1.98 9.31 -13.53
CA GLY A 55 -2.61 10.60 -13.74
C GLY A 55 -2.08 11.39 -14.93
N MET A 56 -1.48 10.75 -15.94
CA MET A 56 -1.10 11.49 -17.17
C MET A 56 -2.33 11.90 -18.04
N GLU A 57 -3.27 12.63 -17.45
CA GLU A 57 -4.45 13.21 -18.10
C GLU A 57 -4.64 14.69 -17.68
N PRO A 58 -3.62 15.55 -17.92
CA PRO A 58 -3.67 16.96 -17.50
C PRO A 58 -4.79 17.74 -18.19
N GLU A 59 -5.29 17.27 -19.35
CA GLU A 59 -6.45 17.87 -20.01
C GLU A 59 -7.77 17.65 -19.24
N ILE A 60 -7.82 16.62 -18.39
CA ILE A 60 -9.01 16.25 -17.61
C ILE A 60 -8.89 16.79 -16.17
N PHE A 61 -7.70 16.67 -15.56
CA PHE A 61 -7.43 17.12 -14.18
C PHE A 61 -6.34 18.18 -14.13
N GLY A 62 -6.69 19.42 -14.46
CA GLY A 62 -5.73 20.53 -14.56
C GLY A 62 -4.98 20.85 -13.26
N SER A 63 -5.57 20.53 -12.10
CA SER A 63 -4.89 20.72 -10.83
C SER A 63 -3.91 19.63 -10.47
N GLN A 64 -3.90 18.49 -11.16
CA GLN A 64 -3.10 17.34 -10.78
C GLN A 64 -1.61 17.70 -10.70
N ARG A 65 -0.95 17.24 -9.64
CA ARG A 65 0.51 17.34 -9.49
C ARG A 65 1.10 16.03 -9.03
N LEU A 66 2.20 15.63 -9.65
CA LEU A 66 2.95 14.42 -9.37
C LEU A 66 4.40 14.82 -9.10
N THR A 67 4.96 14.36 -7.99
CA THR A 67 6.38 14.46 -7.68
C THR A 67 6.89 13.07 -7.34
N GLN A 68 7.91 12.63 -8.06
CA GLN A 68 8.61 11.39 -7.77
C GLN A 68 10.00 11.68 -7.22
N PHE A 69 10.38 10.99 -6.15
CA PHE A 69 11.72 11.02 -5.58
C PHE A 69 12.11 9.61 -5.16
N SER A 70 13.13 9.05 -5.80
CA SER A 70 13.54 7.66 -5.55
C SER A 70 12.34 6.72 -5.75
N ASP A 71 12.11 5.83 -4.78
CA ASP A 71 11.03 4.87 -4.62
C ASP A 71 9.70 5.44 -4.15
N SER A 72 9.66 6.72 -3.82
CA SER A 72 8.44 7.35 -3.34
C SER A 72 7.83 8.28 -4.38
N ILE A 73 6.50 8.32 -4.41
CA ILE A 73 5.72 9.21 -5.25
C ILE A 73 4.67 9.95 -4.40
N VAL A 74 4.52 11.24 -4.69
CA VAL A 74 3.42 12.06 -4.20
C VAL A 74 2.55 12.45 -5.39
N LEU A 75 1.26 12.15 -5.33
CA LEU A 75 0.26 12.59 -6.30
C LEU A 75 -0.83 13.37 -5.56
N SER A 76 -1.35 14.43 -6.18
CA SER A 76 -2.46 15.17 -5.57
C SER A 76 -3.36 15.86 -6.58
N TYR A 77 -4.63 16.02 -6.19
CA TYR A 77 -5.67 16.73 -6.91
C TYR A 77 -6.30 17.74 -5.95
N ARG A 78 -6.81 18.88 -6.45
CA ARG A 78 -7.73 19.69 -5.64
C ARG A 78 -9.01 18.90 -5.42
N ILE A 79 -9.60 19.07 -4.24
CA ILE A 79 -10.79 18.30 -3.88
C ILE A 79 -12.05 18.74 -4.61
N ASP A 80 -12.05 19.90 -5.27
CA ASP A 80 -13.19 20.47 -5.99
C ASP A 80 -13.28 19.98 -7.44
N GLU A 81 -12.33 19.16 -7.89
CA GLU A 81 -12.38 18.53 -9.21
C GLU A 81 -13.33 17.33 -9.19
N GLU A 82 -14.30 17.35 -10.11
CA GLU A 82 -15.34 16.34 -10.22
C GLU A 82 -14.75 14.95 -10.46
N SER A 83 -15.24 13.96 -9.72
CA SER A 83 -14.84 12.56 -9.76
C SER A 83 -13.34 12.29 -9.56
N ALA A 84 -12.54 13.27 -9.13
CA ALA A 84 -11.10 13.11 -8.96
C ALA A 84 -10.74 11.95 -8.02
N VAL A 85 -11.59 11.64 -7.03
CA VAL A 85 -11.39 10.48 -6.14
C VAL A 85 -11.53 9.16 -6.91
N PHE A 86 -12.60 8.99 -7.69
CA PHE A 86 -12.82 7.77 -8.48
C PHE A 86 -11.65 7.54 -9.45
N TRP A 87 -11.29 8.57 -10.20
CA TRP A 87 -10.19 8.51 -11.17
C TRP A 87 -8.85 8.20 -10.52
N LEU A 88 -8.55 8.84 -9.40
CA LEU A 88 -7.34 8.54 -8.65
C LEU A 88 -7.30 7.07 -8.21
N LEU A 89 -8.36 6.56 -7.57
CA LEU A 89 -8.37 5.18 -7.09
C LEU A 89 -8.29 4.17 -8.23
N SER A 90 -8.92 4.47 -9.37
CA SER A 90 -8.80 3.68 -10.60
C SER A 90 -7.35 3.61 -11.09
N GLN A 91 -6.67 4.75 -11.18
CA GLN A 91 -5.28 4.79 -11.63
C GLN A 91 -4.31 4.12 -10.66
N ILE A 92 -4.51 4.28 -9.34
CA ILE A 92 -3.72 3.54 -8.35
C ILE A 92 -3.99 2.03 -8.48
N SER A 93 -5.23 1.60 -8.72
CA SER A 93 -5.57 0.18 -8.89
C SER A 93 -4.83 -0.43 -10.08
N LEU A 94 -4.91 0.22 -11.23
CA LEU A 94 -4.18 -0.18 -12.44
C LEU A 94 -2.67 -0.23 -12.20
N ALA A 95 -2.10 0.76 -11.51
CA ALA A 95 -0.68 0.79 -11.20
C ALA A 95 -0.27 -0.34 -10.26
N VAL A 96 -1.01 -0.58 -9.17
CA VAL A 96 -0.72 -1.67 -8.22
C VAL A 96 -0.77 -3.02 -8.92
N ILE A 97 -1.81 -3.28 -9.73
CA ILE A 97 -1.95 -4.53 -10.50
C ILE A 97 -0.77 -4.70 -11.47
N GLY A 98 -0.45 -3.64 -12.24
CA GLY A 98 0.66 -3.67 -13.20
C GLY A 98 2.04 -3.86 -12.54
N LEU A 99 2.23 -3.35 -11.32
CA LEU A 99 3.45 -3.56 -10.54
C LEU A 99 3.55 -5.00 -10.03
N VAL A 100 2.44 -5.57 -9.54
CA VAL A 100 2.39 -6.98 -9.11
C VAL A 100 2.72 -7.92 -10.28
N GLU A 101 2.19 -7.67 -11.48
CA GLU A 101 2.52 -8.45 -12.68
C GLU A 101 4.01 -8.43 -13.02
N ARG A 102 4.69 -7.33 -12.69
CA ARG A 102 6.14 -7.11 -12.84
C ARG A 102 6.96 -7.61 -11.65
N GLY A 103 6.33 -8.11 -10.59
CA GLY A 103 7.00 -8.64 -9.42
C GLY A 103 7.36 -7.59 -8.36
N PHE A 104 6.75 -6.41 -8.39
CA PHE A 104 6.97 -5.34 -7.43
C PHE A 104 5.73 -5.12 -6.57
N LEU A 105 5.96 -4.81 -5.29
CA LEU A 105 4.90 -4.47 -4.35
C LEU A 105 5.11 -3.04 -3.87
N ILE A 106 4.01 -2.37 -3.58
CA ILE A 106 4.00 -1.02 -3.03
C ILE A 106 3.18 -0.96 -1.76
N ARG A 107 3.35 0.11 -1.01
CA ARG A 107 2.50 0.52 0.10
C ARG A 107 2.26 2.01 0.00
N GLY A 108 1.19 2.48 0.62
CA GLY A 108 0.89 3.90 0.54
C GLY A 108 -0.29 4.31 1.38
N ALA A 109 -0.66 5.58 1.24
CA ALA A 109 -1.83 6.16 1.88
C ALA A 109 -2.47 7.23 0.99
N VAL A 110 -3.80 7.29 1.03
CA VAL A 110 -4.60 8.37 0.44
C VAL A 110 -5.32 9.12 1.55
N THR A 111 -5.16 10.45 1.59
CA THR A 111 -5.80 11.33 2.58
C THR A 111 -6.17 12.67 1.95
N VAL A 112 -6.82 13.53 2.73
CA VAL A 112 -7.25 14.86 2.31
C VAL A 112 -6.73 15.89 3.31
N GLY A 113 -6.28 17.05 2.81
CA GLY A 113 -6.00 18.21 3.64
C GLY A 113 -5.23 19.30 2.91
N ASP A 114 -4.69 20.23 3.68
CA ASP A 114 -3.95 21.37 3.16
C ASP A 114 -2.58 20.94 2.60
N LEU A 115 -2.35 21.27 1.33
CA LEU A 115 -1.13 20.98 0.61
C LEU A 115 -0.80 22.09 -0.39
N TYR A 116 0.47 22.48 -0.41
CA TYR A 116 1.08 23.20 -1.51
C TYR A 116 1.89 22.19 -2.31
N HIS A 117 1.44 21.89 -3.54
CA HIS A 117 2.12 20.99 -4.46
C HIS A 117 2.37 21.73 -5.77
N HIS A 118 3.64 21.96 -6.05
CA HIS A 118 4.13 22.59 -7.27
C HIS A 118 5.38 21.83 -7.75
N ASP A 119 5.85 22.13 -8.95
CA ASP A 119 6.84 21.37 -9.72
C ASP A 119 8.15 21.10 -8.97
N ARG A 120 8.45 21.92 -7.95
CA ARG A 120 9.68 21.82 -7.15
C ARG A 120 9.45 21.52 -5.68
N HIS A 121 8.23 21.70 -5.17
CA HIS A 121 7.97 21.71 -3.74
C HIS A 121 6.64 21.03 -3.43
N VAL A 122 6.69 20.17 -2.41
CA VAL A 122 5.52 19.51 -1.83
C VAL A 122 5.57 19.75 -0.33
N VAL A 123 4.66 20.59 0.18
CA VAL A 123 4.68 21.02 1.58
C VAL A 123 3.25 21.16 2.08
N GLY A 124 2.96 20.59 3.24
CA GLY A 124 1.69 20.84 3.93
C GLY A 124 1.35 19.76 4.96
N PRO A 125 0.42 20.05 5.88
CA PRO A 125 -0.05 19.07 6.86
C PRO A 125 -0.57 17.76 6.23
N ALA A 126 -1.18 17.83 5.05
CA ALA A 126 -1.67 16.64 4.36
C ALA A 126 -0.54 15.71 3.89
N MET A 127 0.60 16.27 3.45
CA MET A 127 1.77 15.48 3.09
C MET A 127 2.34 14.73 4.30
N VAL A 128 2.46 15.42 5.45
CA VAL A 128 2.89 14.80 6.71
C VAL A 128 1.94 13.67 7.10
N ARG A 129 0.63 13.91 7.03
CA ARG A 129 -0.38 12.91 7.34
C ARG A 129 -0.31 11.68 6.43
N ALA A 130 -0.16 11.87 5.12
CA ALA A 130 -0.03 10.79 4.15
C ALA A 130 1.21 9.94 4.45
N TYR A 131 2.35 10.59 4.69
CA TYR A 131 3.60 9.91 5.08
C TYR A 131 3.46 9.15 6.41
N GLU A 132 2.82 9.72 7.44
CA GLU A 132 2.61 9.04 8.71
C GLU A 132 1.65 7.84 8.57
N MET A 133 0.62 7.97 7.74
CA MET A 133 -0.31 6.89 7.44
C MET A 133 0.43 5.74 6.75
N GLU A 134 1.21 6.01 5.72
CA GLU A 134 2.05 5.01 5.06
C GLU A 134 3.03 4.37 6.07
N SER A 135 3.91 5.18 6.65
CA SER A 135 5.07 4.69 7.42
C SER A 135 4.70 4.01 8.74
N LYS A 136 3.60 4.42 9.38
CA LYS A 136 3.19 3.91 10.71
C LYS A 136 2.04 2.92 10.64
N LYS A 137 1.17 2.99 9.61
CA LYS A 137 -0.06 2.18 9.52
C LYS A 137 -0.10 1.25 8.30
N ALA A 138 0.44 1.63 7.15
CA ALA A 138 0.56 0.75 5.98
C ALA A 138 1.77 -0.21 6.12
N LYS A 139 1.72 -1.09 7.13
CA LYS A 139 2.81 -2.04 7.44
C LYS A 139 2.97 -3.17 6.42
N HIS A 140 1.96 -3.36 5.57
CA HIS A 140 1.80 -4.44 4.59
C HIS A 140 1.76 -3.85 3.18
N PRO A 141 1.89 -4.65 2.09
CA PRO A 141 1.84 -4.15 0.72
C PRO A 141 0.42 -3.70 0.34
N ARG A 142 -0.03 -2.58 0.88
CA ARG A 142 -1.38 -2.04 0.66
C ARG A 142 -1.36 -0.52 0.65
N VAL A 143 -2.29 0.07 -0.09
CA VAL A 143 -2.55 1.51 -0.07
C VAL A 143 -3.76 1.76 0.82
N ILE A 144 -3.55 2.36 2.00
CA ILE A 144 -4.63 2.62 2.95
C ILE A 144 -5.39 3.91 2.63
N ILE A 145 -6.69 3.91 2.88
CA ILE A 145 -7.59 5.00 2.51
C ILE A 145 -8.16 5.65 3.77
N ASP A 146 -7.94 6.96 3.90
CA ASP A 146 -8.59 7.79 4.92
C ASP A 146 -10.10 7.86 4.65
N PRO A 147 -10.99 7.59 5.63
CA PRO A 147 -12.43 7.69 5.42
C PRO A 147 -12.92 9.05 4.90
N GLU A 148 -12.16 10.14 5.14
CA GLU A 148 -12.46 11.46 4.57
C GLU A 148 -12.44 11.49 3.04
N VAL A 149 -11.68 10.59 2.40
CA VAL A 149 -11.62 10.45 0.92
C VAL A 149 -13.00 10.11 0.35
N VAL A 150 -13.74 9.22 1.01
CA VAL A 150 -15.11 8.87 0.60
C VAL A 150 -16.06 10.04 0.78
N ARG A 151 -15.88 10.84 1.84
CA ARG A 151 -16.66 12.06 2.06
C ARG A 151 -16.42 13.10 0.97
N VAL A 152 -15.18 13.25 0.51
CA VAL A 152 -14.86 14.14 -0.62
C VAL A 152 -15.47 13.62 -1.92
N ALA A 153 -15.45 12.31 -2.18
CA ALA A 153 -16.08 11.75 -3.37
C ALA A 153 -17.58 12.11 -3.46
N ARG A 154 -18.31 12.00 -2.35
CA ARG A 154 -19.72 12.43 -2.29
C ARG A 154 -19.94 13.90 -2.60
N GLN A 155 -18.98 14.77 -2.29
CA GLN A 155 -19.11 16.22 -2.41
C GLN A 155 -18.77 16.71 -3.82
N SER A 156 -17.79 16.07 -4.46
CA SER A 156 -17.27 16.42 -5.77
C SER A 156 -17.57 15.31 -6.78
N HIS A 157 -18.83 14.88 -6.81
CA HIS A 157 -19.31 13.87 -7.76
C HIS A 157 -19.42 14.44 -9.17
N ALA A 158 -19.42 13.58 -10.19
CA ALA A 158 -19.65 14.01 -11.57
C ALA A 158 -21.03 14.66 -11.75
N ILE A 159 -21.11 15.61 -12.69
CA ILE A 159 -22.39 16.12 -13.18
C ILE A 159 -23.25 14.95 -13.70
N GLY A 160 -24.42 14.77 -13.10
CA GLY A 160 -25.37 13.73 -13.49
C GLY A 160 -25.37 12.50 -12.58
N HIS A 161 -24.43 12.38 -11.65
CA HIS A 161 -24.46 11.36 -10.59
C HIS A 161 -25.09 11.93 -9.31
N ALA A 162 -25.81 11.09 -8.56
CA ALA A 162 -26.15 11.39 -7.18
C ALA A 162 -24.93 11.16 -6.26
N PRO A 163 -24.80 11.89 -5.14
CA PRO A 163 -23.71 11.67 -4.17
C PRO A 163 -23.56 10.23 -3.68
N ASP A 164 -24.67 9.48 -3.57
CA ASP A 164 -24.67 8.09 -3.12
C ASP A 164 -24.15 7.14 -4.22
N GLU A 165 -24.41 7.43 -5.49
CA GLU A 165 -23.90 6.65 -6.63
C GLU A 165 -22.37 6.80 -6.75
N GLU A 166 -21.86 8.02 -6.63
CA GLU A 166 -20.41 8.26 -6.65
C GLU A 166 -19.70 7.55 -5.48
N GLU A 167 -20.30 7.58 -4.28
CA GLU A 167 -19.78 6.83 -3.15
C GLU A 167 -19.76 5.33 -3.41
N GLU A 168 -20.79 4.76 -4.05
CA GLU A 168 -20.83 3.34 -4.39
C GLU A 168 -19.67 2.97 -5.33
N TYR A 169 -19.43 3.77 -6.37
CA TYR A 169 -18.30 3.56 -7.28
C TYR A 169 -16.95 3.63 -6.56
N VAL A 170 -16.75 4.63 -5.69
CA VAL A 170 -15.53 4.77 -4.90
C VAL A 170 -15.37 3.61 -3.90
N ARG A 171 -16.47 3.15 -3.30
CA ARG A 171 -16.47 2.02 -2.37
C ARG A 171 -16.14 0.70 -3.05
N ALA A 172 -16.40 0.56 -4.34
CA ALA A 172 -16.06 -0.64 -5.09
C ALA A 172 -14.55 -0.92 -5.10
N PHE A 173 -13.70 0.11 -5.00
CA PHE A 173 -12.24 -0.01 -4.96
C PHE A 173 -11.67 -0.43 -3.59
N ILE A 174 -12.42 -0.25 -2.50
CA ILE A 174 -11.87 -0.32 -1.15
C ILE A 174 -12.52 -1.42 -0.32
N THR A 175 -11.71 -2.10 0.48
CA THR A 175 -12.18 -3.07 1.47
C THR A 175 -11.55 -2.81 2.83
N LYS A 176 -12.09 -3.44 3.87
CA LYS A 176 -11.66 -3.25 5.26
C LYS A 176 -10.79 -4.41 5.71
N ASP A 177 -9.64 -4.09 6.27
CA ASP A 177 -8.72 -5.08 6.82
C ASP A 177 -9.03 -5.41 8.29
N LEU A 178 -8.36 -6.43 8.84
CA LEU A 178 -8.49 -6.89 10.23
C LEU A 178 -8.10 -5.83 11.26
N ASP A 179 -7.24 -4.89 10.90
CA ASP A 179 -6.88 -3.76 11.78
C ASP A 179 -7.88 -2.59 11.70
N GLY A 180 -8.95 -2.77 10.93
CA GLY A 180 -10.05 -1.83 10.80
C GLY A 180 -9.81 -0.67 9.83
N LEU A 181 -8.65 -0.62 9.17
CA LEU A 181 -8.35 0.37 8.14
C LEU A 181 -8.93 -0.05 6.79
N PHE A 182 -9.37 0.93 6.01
CA PHE A 182 -9.72 0.70 4.61
C PHE A 182 -8.45 0.70 3.77
N PHE A 183 -8.41 -0.15 2.75
CA PHE A 183 -7.33 -0.19 1.77
C PHE A 183 -7.88 -0.50 0.38
N LEU A 184 -7.10 -0.14 -0.64
CA LEU A 184 -7.39 -0.46 -2.03
C LEU A 184 -7.21 -1.96 -2.27
N ASP A 185 -8.30 -2.65 -2.63
CA ASP A 185 -8.22 -4.07 -2.98
C ASP A 185 -7.66 -4.22 -4.40
N TYR A 186 -6.63 -5.05 -4.54
CA TYR A 186 -5.94 -5.32 -5.79
C TYR A 186 -5.76 -6.83 -6.02
N VAL A 187 -6.41 -7.66 -5.20
CA VAL A 187 -6.24 -9.13 -5.24
C VAL A 187 -7.52 -9.82 -5.67
N SER A 188 -8.69 -9.38 -5.18
CA SER A 188 -9.94 -10.08 -5.47
C SER A 188 -10.35 -9.98 -6.93
N TRP A 189 -11.13 -10.97 -7.38
CA TRP A 189 -11.65 -11.01 -8.73
C TRP A 189 -12.47 -9.76 -9.06
N LYS A 190 -13.35 -9.35 -8.14
CA LYS A 190 -14.15 -8.12 -8.26
C LYS A 190 -13.25 -6.91 -8.53
N SER A 191 -12.20 -6.73 -7.73
CA SER A 191 -11.37 -5.54 -7.82
C SER A 191 -10.48 -5.53 -9.06
N VAL A 192 -9.91 -6.68 -9.43
CA VAL A 192 -9.00 -6.80 -10.59
C VAL A 192 -9.77 -6.81 -11.91
N ILE A 193 -10.96 -7.39 -11.95
CA ILE A 193 -11.73 -7.61 -13.19
C ILE A 193 -12.87 -6.61 -13.32
N GLU A 194 -13.84 -6.61 -12.41
CA GLU A 194 -15.02 -5.73 -12.53
C GLU A 194 -14.66 -4.26 -12.35
N VAL A 195 -13.84 -3.94 -11.34
CA VAL A 195 -13.56 -2.56 -10.94
C VAL A 195 -12.43 -1.95 -11.74
N ALA A 196 -11.28 -2.65 -11.86
CA ALA A 196 -10.14 -2.17 -12.63
C ALA A 196 -10.27 -2.42 -14.15
N GLY A 197 -11.29 -3.16 -14.60
CA GLY A 197 -11.49 -3.48 -16.02
C GLY A 197 -10.50 -4.50 -16.57
N GLY A 198 -9.99 -5.41 -15.73
CA GLY A 198 -9.07 -6.46 -16.13
C GLY A 198 -9.69 -7.49 -17.07
N ASN A 199 -8.83 -8.26 -17.73
CA ASN A 199 -9.28 -9.37 -18.59
C ASN A 199 -9.42 -10.65 -17.77
N ASP A 200 -10.64 -11.20 -17.73
CA ASP A 200 -10.96 -12.39 -16.95
C ASP A 200 -10.01 -13.57 -17.22
N LYS A 201 -9.68 -13.81 -18.50
CA LYS A 201 -8.76 -14.89 -18.92
C LYS A 201 -7.34 -14.73 -18.40
N ARG A 202 -6.97 -13.53 -17.90
CA ARG A 202 -5.66 -13.26 -17.30
C ARG A 202 -5.67 -13.36 -15.78
N TYR A 203 -6.83 -13.42 -15.14
CA TYR A 203 -6.93 -13.44 -13.69
C TYR A 203 -6.19 -14.64 -13.04
N PRO A 204 -6.28 -15.89 -13.56
CA PRO A 204 -5.48 -16.98 -13.01
C PRO A 204 -3.98 -16.72 -13.08
N LYS A 205 -3.49 -16.19 -14.21
CA LYS A 205 -2.07 -15.85 -14.39
C LYS A 205 -1.62 -14.73 -13.45
N TYR A 206 -2.50 -13.77 -13.15
CA TYR A 206 -2.25 -12.74 -12.16
C TYR A 206 -2.09 -13.36 -10.75
N LEU A 207 -2.98 -14.28 -10.37
CA LEU A 207 -2.88 -15.02 -9.12
C LEU A 207 -1.61 -15.89 -9.04
N GLU A 208 -1.15 -16.49 -10.14
CA GLU A 208 0.14 -17.20 -10.17
C GLU A 208 1.36 -16.28 -9.93
N LYS A 209 1.28 -15.01 -10.35
CA LYS A 209 2.32 -14.02 -10.09
C LYS A 209 2.33 -13.64 -8.62
N LEU A 210 1.16 -13.42 -8.03
CA LEU A 210 1.00 -13.22 -6.59
C LEU A 210 1.53 -14.41 -5.80
N ALA A 211 1.17 -15.64 -6.18
CA ALA A 211 1.61 -16.87 -5.51
C ALA A 211 3.14 -16.96 -5.45
N ARG A 212 3.83 -16.65 -6.56
CA ARG A 212 5.30 -16.61 -6.60
C ARG A 212 5.90 -15.57 -5.67
N LEU A 213 5.34 -14.36 -5.63
CA LEU A 213 5.78 -13.31 -4.70
C LEU A 213 5.56 -13.73 -3.24
N ILE A 214 4.39 -14.32 -2.95
CA ILE A 214 4.04 -14.82 -1.62
C ILE A 214 4.99 -15.91 -1.19
N GLU A 215 5.22 -16.94 -2.00
CA GLU A 215 6.10 -18.05 -1.68
C GLU A 215 7.52 -17.58 -1.35
N GLN A 216 8.11 -16.75 -2.22
CA GLN A 216 9.44 -16.16 -2.01
C GLN A 216 9.49 -15.34 -0.72
N GLY A 217 8.48 -14.50 -0.50
CA GLY A 217 8.42 -13.62 0.65
C GLY A 217 8.17 -14.34 1.97
N LEU A 218 7.36 -15.41 1.97
CA LEU A 218 7.14 -16.26 3.14
C LEU A 218 8.42 -17.00 3.54
N GLN A 219 9.28 -17.37 2.59
CA GLN A 219 10.56 -18.03 2.86
C GLN A 219 11.63 -17.06 3.37
N HIS A 220 11.49 -15.75 3.12
CA HIS A 220 12.49 -14.73 3.43
C HIS A 220 13.01 -14.80 4.89
N ASP A 221 14.33 -14.70 5.08
CA ASP A 221 14.99 -14.88 6.38
C ASP A 221 14.61 -13.80 7.41
N ASN A 222 14.38 -12.58 6.94
CA ASN A 222 13.92 -11.49 7.79
C ASN A 222 12.44 -11.66 8.13
N ALA A 223 12.15 -12.00 9.39
CA ALA A 223 10.79 -12.14 9.90
C ALA A 223 9.88 -10.91 9.69
N GLY A 224 10.45 -9.69 9.66
CA GLY A 224 9.67 -8.48 9.38
C GLY A 224 9.29 -8.34 7.91
N VAL A 225 10.07 -8.92 7.00
CA VAL A 225 9.70 -9.03 5.58
C VAL A 225 8.68 -10.15 5.40
N ALA A 226 8.94 -11.34 5.96
CA ALA A 226 8.03 -12.49 5.86
C ALA A 226 6.62 -12.18 6.41
N GLU A 227 6.53 -11.39 7.48
CA GLU A 227 5.24 -10.91 8.01
C GLU A 227 4.41 -10.12 6.98
N LYS A 228 5.05 -9.36 6.09
CA LYS A 228 4.34 -8.61 5.04
C LYS A 228 3.70 -9.54 4.01
N TYR A 229 4.32 -10.69 3.76
CA TYR A 229 3.81 -11.70 2.84
C TYR A 229 2.79 -12.62 3.50
N LEU A 230 2.81 -12.80 4.82
CA LEU A 230 1.68 -13.42 5.54
C LEU A 230 0.38 -12.64 5.36
N TRP A 231 0.47 -11.30 5.31
CA TRP A 231 -0.69 -10.47 4.99
C TRP A 231 -1.19 -10.71 3.57
N LEU A 232 -0.29 -10.72 2.58
CA LEU A 232 -0.65 -10.91 1.17
C LEU A 232 -1.17 -12.33 0.91
N HIS A 233 -0.59 -13.33 1.57
CA HIS A 233 -1.04 -14.72 1.57
C HIS A 233 -2.52 -14.84 1.95
N ARG A 234 -2.94 -14.17 3.03
CA ARG A 234 -4.36 -14.16 3.45
C ARG A 234 -5.27 -13.63 2.33
N GLN A 235 -4.90 -12.50 1.71
CA GLN A 235 -5.70 -11.93 0.62
C GLN A 235 -5.78 -12.83 -0.60
N TYR A 236 -4.67 -13.50 -0.90
CA TYR A 236 -4.61 -14.49 -1.97
C TYR A 236 -5.53 -15.68 -1.70
N VAL A 237 -5.48 -16.27 -0.49
CA VAL A 237 -6.37 -17.39 -0.10
C VAL A 237 -7.84 -16.96 -0.15
N ASP A 238 -8.19 -15.78 0.40
CA ASP A 238 -9.55 -15.23 0.32
C ASP A 238 -10.05 -15.14 -1.14
N ALA A 239 -9.17 -14.74 -2.06
CA ALA A 239 -9.48 -14.63 -3.48
C ALA A 239 -9.60 -15.99 -4.19
N LEU A 240 -8.82 -17.00 -3.79
CA LEU A 240 -8.97 -18.38 -4.27
C LEU A 240 -10.31 -18.95 -3.81
N ASP A 241 -10.62 -18.80 -2.53
CA ASP A 241 -11.82 -19.37 -1.90
C ASP A 241 -13.09 -18.80 -2.51
N LEU A 242 -13.10 -17.51 -2.87
CA LEU A 242 -14.22 -16.89 -3.57
C LEU A 242 -14.61 -17.64 -4.86
N ILE A 243 -13.64 -18.21 -5.57
CA ILE A 243 -13.87 -18.95 -6.82
C ILE A 243 -14.09 -20.44 -6.56
N ARG A 244 -13.32 -21.04 -5.65
CA ARG A 244 -13.42 -22.46 -5.29
C ARG A 244 -14.76 -22.83 -4.67
N THR A 245 -15.35 -21.89 -3.94
CA THR A 245 -16.64 -22.12 -3.26
C THR A 245 -17.85 -21.82 -4.15
N LEU A 246 -17.66 -21.37 -5.40
CA LEU A 246 -18.76 -21.13 -6.33
C LEU A 246 -19.53 -22.43 -6.63
N PRO A 247 -20.88 -22.41 -6.54
CA PRO A 247 -21.72 -23.53 -6.95
C PRO A 247 -21.45 -24.00 -8.39
N ALA A 248 -21.67 -25.28 -8.66
CA ALA A 248 -21.44 -25.87 -9.99
C ALA A 248 -22.30 -25.22 -11.09
N ASP A 249 -23.47 -24.68 -10.74
CA ASP A 249 -24.42 -23.98 -11.61
C ASP A 249 -24.23 -22.45 -11.60
N ASN A 250 -23.18 -21.93 -10.96
CA ASN A 250 -22.89 -20.50 -10.94
C ASN A 250 -22.53 -19.98 -12.35
N GLY A 251 -23.12 -18.84 -12.75
CA GLY A 251 -22.92 -18.26 -14.08
C GLY A 251 -21.46 -18.02 -14.45
N TYR A 252 -20.65 -17.47 -13.54
CA TYR A 252 -19.23 -17.24 -13.78
C TYR A 252 -18.48 -18.56 -14.05
N ARG A 253 -18.76 -19.61 -13.26
CA ARG A 253 -18.13 -20.92 -13.42
C ARG A 253 -18.51 -21.58 -14.75
N LEU A 254 -19.76 -21.44 -15.18
CA LEU A 254 -20.24 -21.96 -16.46
C LEU A 254 -19.62 -21.22 -17.65
N GLU A 255 -19.41 -19.90 -17.52
CA GLU A 255 -18.80 -19.06 -18.56
C GLU A 255 -17.28 -19.21 -18.62
N ASN A 256 -16.61 -19.45 -17.48
CA ASN A 256 -15.15 -19.48 -17.36
C ASN A 256 -14.61 -20.77 -16.69
N PRO A 257 -14.96 -21.97 -17.19
CA PRO A 257 -14.60 -23.25 -16.55
C PRO A 257 -13.08 -23.48 -16.51
N GLU A 258 -12.34 -23.00 -17.51
CA GLU A 258 -10.88 -23.07 -17.55
C GLU A 258 -10.23 -22.23 -16.43
N ASN A 259 -10.77 -21.03 -16.17
CA ASN A 259 -10.27 -20.16 -15.10
C ASN A 259 -10.52 -20.79 -13.72
N CYS A 260 -11.72 -21.32 -13.49
CA CYS A 260 -12.03 -22.03 -12.26
C CYS A 260 -11.10 -23.22 -12.04
N THR A 261 -10.91 -24.05 -13.07
CA THR A 261 -9.99 -25.21 -13.00
C THR A 261 -8.56 -24.79 -12.67
N ALA A 262 -8.06 -23.73 -13.31
CA ALA A 262 -6.72 -23.20 -13.04
C ALA A 262 -6.57 -22.72 -11.58
N ILE A 263 -7.57 -22.00 -11.05
CA ILE A 263 -7.57 -21.46 -9.68
C ILE A 263 -7.74 -22.57 -8.62
N GLU A 264 -8.55 -23.58 -8.90
CA GLU A 264 -8.70 -24.77 -8.06
C GLU A 264 -7.38 -25.54 -7.92
N ALA A 265 -6.55 -25.56 -8.96
CA ALA A 265 -5.25 -26.23 -8.94
C ALA A 265 -4.12 -25.45 -8.22
N MET A 266 -4.34 -24.19 -7.86
CA MET A 266 -3.29 -23.37 -7.23
C MET A 266 -2.98 -23.79 -5.78
N PRO A 267 -1.73 -23.68 -5.31
CA PRO A 267 -1.41 -23.98 -3.92
C PRO A 267 -1.93 -22.88 -2.99
N ASP A 268 -2.58 -23.24 -1.88
CA ASP A 268 -2.92 -22.27 -0.82
C ASP A 268 -1.69 -21.81 -0.03
N MET A 269 -0.62 -22.61 0.01
CA MET A 269 0.61 -22.37 0.79
C MET A 269 0.39 -22.37 2.32
N ASP A 270 -0.63 -23.09 2.82
CA ASP A 270 -1.00 -23.05 4.24
C ASP A 270 0.10 -23.55 5.18
N GLU A 271 0.76 -24.67 4.84
CA GLU A 271 1.86 -25.22 5.66
C GLU A 271 3.06 -24.25 5.75
N LEU A 272 3.41 -23.63 4.61
CA LEU A 272 4.47 -22.63 4.55
C LEU A 272 4.09 -21.38 5.35
N ALA A 273 2.83 -20.94 5.25
CA ALA A 273 2.32 -19.79 5.98
C ALA A 273 2.30 -20.06 7.51
N GLU A 274 1.86 -21.22 7.97
CA GLU A 274 1.88 -21.58 9.40
C GLU A 274 3.30 -21.63 9.96
N THR A 275 4.21 -22.33 9.28
CA THR A 275 5.63 -22.36 9.67
C THR A 275 6.21 -20.94 9.74
N THR A 276 5.82 -20.07 8.80
CA THR A 276 6.25 -18.67 8.79
C THR A 276 5.64 -17.87 9.95
N LYS A 277 4.36 -18.07 10.29
CA LYS A 277 3.70 -17.45 11.45
C LYS A 277 4.45 -17.78 12.75
N GLU A 278 4.82 -19.04 12.93
CA GLU A 278 5.60 -19.48 14.09
C GLU A 278 6.96 -18.78 14.17
N ARG A 279 7.68 -18.73 13.03
CA ARG A 279 8.98 -18.04 12.90
C ARG A 279 8.87 -16.55 13.23
N VAL A 280 7.85 -15.88 12.71
CA VAL A 280 7.57 -14.46 12.98
C VAL A 280 7.25 -14.24 14.45
N ALA A 281 6.41 -15.09 15.06
CA ALA A 281 6.05 -15.01 16.47
C ALA A 281 7.28 -15.22 17.38
N ALA A 282 8.16 -16.17 17.05
CA ALA A 282 9.41 -16.40 17.77
C ALA A 282 10.35 -15.19 17.70
N ALA A 283 10.53 -14.59 16.51
CA ALA A 283 11.35 -13.39 16.33
C ALA A 283 10.84 -12.19 17.14
N ARG A 284 9.52 -12.01 17.21
CA ARG A 284 8.89 -10.96 18.03
C ARG A 284 9.15 -11.16 19.52
N LYS A 285 9.00 -12.38 20.03
CA LYS A 285 9.29 -12.73 21.44
C LYS A 285 10.75 -12.45 21.77
N SER A 286 11.69 -12.80 20.89
CA SER A 286 13.12 -12.53 21.05
C SER A 286 13.43 -11.04 21.12
N LYS A 287 12.93 -10.24 20.16
CA LYS A 287 13.07 -8.77 20.19
C LYS A 287 12.53 -8.15 21.48
N TRP A 288 11.37 -8.62 21.96
CA TRP A 288 10.78 -8.17 23.22
C TRP A 288 11.60 -8.56 24.45
N ALA A 289 12.23 -9.74 24.46
CA ALA A 289 13.12 -10.14 25.54
C ALA A 289 14.38 -9.26 25.59
N ILE A 290 14.99 -8.99 24.44
CA ILE A 290 16.15 -8.08 24.32
C ILE A 290 15.77 -6.67 24.77
N PHE A 291 14.65 -6.13 24.28
CA PHE A 291 14.17 -4.81 24.68
C PHE A 291 13.94 -4.71 26.19
N ARG A 292 13.26 -5.69 26.80
CA ARG A 292 13.07 -5.74 28.27
C ARG A 292 14.40 -5.80 29.02
N HIS A 293 15.38 -6.54 28.51
CA HIS A 293 16.70 -6.61 29.11
C HIS A 293 17.42 -5.26 29.06
N LEU A 294 17.40 -4.58 27.90
CA LEU A 294 17.99 -3.25 27.71
C LEU A 294 17.33 -2.20 28.60
N VAL A 295 16.00 -2.18 28.69
CA VAL A 295 15.26 -1.27 29.59
C VAL A 295 15.61 -1.55 31.05
N ARG A 296 15.64 -2.82 31.48
CA ARG A 296 16.04 -3.19 32.85
C ARG A 296 17.49 -2.79 33.17
N SER A 297 18.41 -2.97 32.21
CA SER A 297 19.81 -2.55 32.34
C SER A 297 19.94 -1.03 32.45
N TRP A 298 19.21 -0.28 31.62
CA TRP A 298 19.16 1.17 31.65
C TRP A 298 18.61 1.71 32.99
N PHE A 299 17.51 1.13 33.49
CA PHE A 299 16.95 1.47 34.81
C PHE A 299 17.91 1.16 35.96
N ARG A 300 18.61 0.01 35.93
CA ARG A 300 19.62 -0.34 36.96
C ARG A 300 20.82 0.63 36.97
N ARG A 301 21.13 1.26 35.84
CA ARG A 301 22.23 2.22 35.72
C ARG A 301 21.89 3.62 36.25
N TRP A 302 20.60 3.93 36.44
CA TRP A 302 20.10 5.26 36.84
C TRP A 302 19.45 5.33 38.22
N LEU A 303 19.27 4.20 38.93
CA LEU A 303 18.86 4.20 40.33
C LEU A 303 20.10 4.40 41.23
N PRO A 304 20.18 5.48 42.03
CA PRO A 304 21.23 5.62 43.04
C PRO A 304 21.12 4.42 43.99
N THR A 305 22.23 3.74 44.22
CA THR A 305 22.34 2.74 45.29
C THR A 305 22.04 3.43 46.61
N ALA A 306 20.82 3.28 47.12
CA ALA A 306 20.46 3.70 48.46
C ALA A 306 21.37 2.95 49.44
N ARG A 307 22.45 3.61 49.89
CA ARG A 307 23.27 3.12 51.00
C ARG A 307 22.38 3.12 52.23
N ARG A 308 22.28 1.96 52.89
CA ARG A 308 21.69 1.87 54.23
C ARG A 308 22.52 2.77 55.16
N PRO A 309 21.90 3.49 56.11
CA PRO A 309 22.66 4.21 57.13
C PRO A 309 23.40 3.18 57.99
N ASP A 310 24.72 3.32 58.10
CA ASP A 310 25.53 2.58 59.05
C ASP A 310 25.14 2.99 60.48
N ASP A 311 25.03 1.97 61.34
CA ASP A 311 24.82 2.10 62.78
C ASP A 311 25.99 2.87 63.42
N GLY A 312 25.73 4.10 63.84
CA GLY A 312 26.67 4.92 64.59
C GLY A 312 26.85 4.40 66.02
N GLN A 313 28.02 3.83 66.32
CA GLN A 313 28.53 3.73 67.68
C GLN A 313 29.30 5.01 68.04
N SER A 314 28.89 5.64 69.14
CA SER A 314 29.55 6.76 69.80
C SER A 314 30.91 6.37 70.42
N PRO A 315 31.72 7.38 70.76
CA PRO A 315 32.11 7.56 72.16
C PRO A 315 31.40 8.75 72.81
#